data_AF-Q8LHV7-F1
#
_entry.id   AF-Q8LHV7-F1
#
_cell.length_a   1.000
_cell.length_b   1.000
_cell.length_c   1.000
_cell.angle_alpha   90.00
_cell.angle_beta   90.00
_cell.angle_gamma   90.00
#
_symmetry.space_group_name_H-M   'P 1'
#
loop_
_entity.id
_entity.type
_entity.pdbx_description
1 polymer ?
#
loop_
_entity_poly.entity_id
_entity_poly.type
_entity_poly.pdbx_seq_one_letter_code
_entity_poly.pdbx_strand_id
1 'polypeptide(L)'
;MAAPARPRRAASSSARLLRRLLPRHLLLLPAALLLFLLLPYTPGVLLRRANSLGRRCLPPPRAAAGDLVLLPRAAPLLKIAIVTLSDEGAASGSDQDRGRRGRSFRGVLAATARNKRSYAAAHGYGLAVLPAASVDPRRPPSWSKVLALRAHLHLHHHHWLFWNDADTLVTNPDIPLEMILFSVIGHSDFDAAPDLILTEDFNGVNAGIA
;
A
#
# COMPACT_ATOMS: atom_id res chain seq x y z
N MET A 1 46.69 39.76 61.84
CA MET A 1 47.04 39.52 60.42
C MET A 1 46.19 38.37 59.90
N ALA A 2 45.19 38.66 59.06
CA ALA A 2 44.39 37.63 58.37
C ALA A 2 44.59 37.82 56.86
N ALA A 3 45.02 36.77 56.16
CA ALA A 3 45.18 36.79 54.71
C ALA A 3 43.83 36.48 54.03
N PRO A 4 43.47 37.14 52.91
CA PRO A 4 42.27 36.78 52.17
C PRO A 4 42.55 35.61 51.23
N ALA A 5 41.72 34.58 51.31
CA ALA A 5 41.71 33.48 50.35
C ALA A 5 41.14 33.96 49.00
N ARG A 6 41.89 33.77 47.91
CA ARG A 6 41.40 33.98 46.53
C ARG A 6 40.46 32.83 46.12
N PRO A 7 39.30 33.09 45.49
CA PRO A 7 38.51 32.03 44.88
C PRO A 7 39.13 31.59 43.55
N ARG A 8 39.29 30.27 43.37
CA ARG A 8 39.71 29.62 42.12
C ARG A 8 38.56 29.65 41.10
N ARG A 9 38.86 30.17 39.90
CA ARG A 9 37.95 30.22 38.73
C ARG A 9 37.58 28.80 38.26
N ALA A 10 36.34 28.37 38.48
CA ALA A 10 35.77 27.11 37.99
C ALA A 10 34.80 27.28 36.81
N ALA A 11 34.90 28.36 36.02
CA ALA A 11 33.92 28.69 34.97
C ALA A 11 34.31 28.26 33.54
N SER A 12 35.32 27.40 33.35
CA SER A 12 35.96 27.23 32.03
C SER A 12 35.76 25.88 31.33
N SER A 13 35.26 24.82 31.97
CA SER A 13 35.11 23.51 31.30
C SER A 13 33.78 23.36 30.55
N SER A 14 32.66 23.75 31.16
CA SER A 14 31.31 23.56 30.61
C SER A 14 31.05 24.39 29.35
N ALA A 15 31.52 25.64 29.32
CA ALA A 15 31.38 26.53 28.16
C ALA A 15 32.19 26.06 26.93
N ARG A 16 33.31 25.34 27.16
CA ARG A 16 34.12 24.76 26.09
C ARG A 16 33.50 23.48 25.50
N LEU A 17 32.80 22.69 26.32
CA LEU A 17 32.04 21.53 25.83
C LEU A 17 30.84 21.96 24.96
N LEU A 18 30.07 22.95 25.43
CA LEU A 18 28.90 23.47 24.70
C LEU A 18 29.30 24.04 23.33
N ARG A 19 30.40 24.80 23.26
CA ARG A 19 30.93 25.37 22.00
C ARG A 19 31.42 24.32 21.00
N ARG A 20 31.79 23.11 21.45
CA ARG A 20 32.23 22.01 20.56
C ARG A 20 31.07 21.18 20.00
N LEU A 21 29.94 21.13 20.71
CA LEU A 21 28.75 20.37 20.32
C LEU A 21 27.79 21.20 19.44
N LEU A 22 27.70 22.52 19.68
CA LEU A 22 26.87 23.45 18.91
C LEU A 22 27.03 23.36 17.38
N PRO A 23 28.25 23.34 16.80
CA PRO A 23 28.41 23.28 15.35
C PRO A 23 27.99 21.93 14.75
N ARG A 24 28.06 20.84 15.52
CA ARG A 24 27.64 19.50 15.06
C ARG A 24 26.12 19.39 14.99
N HIS A 25 25.40 19.95 15.97
CA HIS A 25 23.93 19.95 15.95
C HIS A 25 23.35 20.88 14.89
N LEU A 26 24.00 22.01 14.60
CA LEU A 26 23.60 22.94 13.53
C LEU A 26 23.73 22.34 12.12
N LEU A 27 24.64 21.39 11.90
CA LEU A 27 24.80 20.67 10.64
C LEU A 27 23.85 19.47 10.50
N LEU A 28 23.47 18.82 11.60
CA LEU A 28 22.61 17.63 11.58
C LEU A 28 21.11 17.97 11.40
N LEU A 29 20.68 19.12 11.90
CA LEU A 29 19.29 19.60 11.77
C LEU A 29 18.81 19.78 10.32
N PRO A 30 19.53 20.49 9.44
CA PRO A 30 19.10 20.63 8.04
C PRO A 30 19.16 19.31 7.28
N ALA A 31 20.11 18.42 7.58
CA ALA A 31 20.17 17.08 6.99
C ALA A 31 18.98 16.22 7.43
N ALA A 32 18.59 16.27 8.71
CA ALA A 32 17.42 15.57 9.22
C ALA A 32 16.11 16.13 8.65
N LEU A 33 16.01 17.45 8.49
CA LEU A 33 14.86 18.10 7.85
C LEU A 33 14.75 17.71 6.37
N LEU A 34 15.86 17.73 5.63
CA LEU A 34 15.91 17.30 4.23
C LEU A 34 15.49 15.82 4.10
N LEU A 35 16.00 14.95 4.98
CA LEU A 35 15.62 13.54 5.00
C LEU A 35 14.13 13.37 5.30
N PHE A 36 13.56 14.12 6.26
CA PHE A 36 12.14 14.09 6.59
C PHE A 36 11.25 14.58 5.44
N LEU A 37 11.70 15.61 4.71
CA LEU A 37 10.99 16.13 3.54
C LEU A 37 11.06 15.18 2.34
N LEU A 38 12.16 14.43 2.18
CA LEU A 38 12.36 13.50 1.06
C LEU A 38 11.76 12.10 1.35
N LEU A 39 11.72 11.66 2.61
CA LEU A 39 11.20 10.35 3.02
C LEU A 39 9.84 9.98 2.40
N PRO A 40 8.82 10.87 2.36
CA PRO A 40 7.52 10.51 1.79
C PRO A 40 7.53 10.31 0.27
N TYR A 41 8.58 10.76 -0.44
CA TYR A 41 8.73 10.61 -1.89
C TYR A 41 9.57 9.38 -2.28
N THR A 42 10.38 8.86 -1.36
CA THR A 42 11.25 7.70 -1.61
C THR A 42 10.53 6.38 -1.96
N PRO A 43 9.36 6.03 -1.39
CA PRO A 43 8.72 4.75 -1.69
C PRO A 43 8.26 4.66 -3.15
N GLY A 44 7.79 5.78 -3.71
CA GLY A 44 7.32 5.85 -5.10
C GLY A 44 8.45 5.68 -6.11
N VAL A 45 9.67 6.12 -5.79
CA VAL A 45 10.85 5.95 -6.67
C VAL A 45 11.46 4.56 -6.51
N LEU A 46 11.55 4.04 -5.28
CA LEU A 46 12.10 2.71 -5.02
C LEU A 46 11.22 1.59 -5.60
N LEU A 47 9.90 1.74 -5.53
CA LEU A 47 8.98 0.71 -6.06
C LEU A 47 8.68 0.88 -7.55
N ARG A 48 9.01 2.02 -8.17
CA ARG A 48 8.79 2.29 -9.61
C ARG A 48 9.48 1.28 -10.53
N ARG A 49 10.54 0.62 -10.06
CA ARG A 49 11.29 -0.41 -10.80
C ARG A 49 11.35 -1.77 -10.10
N ALA A 50 10.56 -2.01 -9.05
CA ALA A 50 10.49 -3.35 -8.44
C ALA A 50 10.14 -4.44 -9.47
N ASN A 51 9.40 -4.05 -10.52
CA ASN A 51 9.03 -4.92 -11.64
C ASN A 51 10.14 -5.14 -12.70
N SER A 52 11.33 -4.54 -12.58
CA SER A 52 12.42 -4.71 -13.56
C SER A 52 13.33 -5.90 -13.28
N LEU A 53 13.22 -6.54 -12.10
CA LEU A 53 14.13 -7.59 -11.65
C LEU A 53 13.51 -9.00 -11.60
N GLY A 54 12.28 -9.21 -12.10
CA GLY A 54 11.65 -10.54 -11.96
C GLY A 54 10.35 -10.77 -12.73
N ARG A 55 10.25 -10.36 -14.01
CA ARG A 55 9.03 -10.64 -14.78
C ARG A 55 8.95 -12.12 -15.21
N ARG A 56 7.95 -12.82 -14.66
CA ARG A 56 7.04 -13.71 -15.41
C ARG A 56 5.75 -12.98 -15.79
N CYS A 57 5.79 -11.66 -16.01
CA CYS A 57 4.66 -11.01 -16.66
C CYS A 57 4.52 -11.64 -18.05
N LEU A 58 3.29 -11.93 -18.48
CA LEU A 58 3.01 -12.31 -19.86
C LEU A 58 3.82 -11.40 -20.79
N PRO A 59 4.50 -11.96 -21.81
CA PRO A 59 5.20 -11.13 -22.78
C PRO A 59 4.20 -10.07 -23.25
N PRO A 60 4.62 -8.78 -23.34
CA PRO A 60 3.74 -7.80 -23.94
C PRO A 60 3.24 -8.40 -25.26
N PRO A 61 1.93 -8.35 -25.56
CA PRO A 61 1.43 -8.84 -26.83
C PRO A 61 2.35 -8.25 -27.89
N ARG A 62 2.91 -9.11 -28.76
CA ARG A 62 3.89 -8.68 -29.77
C ARG A 62 3.25 -7.57 -30.58
N ALA A 63 3.52 -6.33 -30.18
CA ALA A 63 3.19 -5.16 -30.96
C ALA A 63 4.09 -5.29 -32.18
N ALA A 64 3.49 -5.72 -33.30
CA ALA A 64 4.02 -5.36 -34.59
C ALA A 64 4.25 -3.84 -34.52
N ALA A 65 5.47 -3.41 -34.79
CA ALA A 65 5.90 -2.02 -34.67
C ALA A 65 4.87 -1.11 -35.39
N GLY A 66 4.02 -0.44 -34.62
CA GLY A 66 2.90 0.34 -35.17
C GLY A 66 1.68 0.40 -34.24
N ASP A 67 1.40 -0.65 -33.47
CA ASP A 67 0.24 -0.64 -32.58
C ASP A 67 0.60 -0.08 -31.20
N LEU A 68 0.42 1.23 -31.04
CA LEU A 68 -0.06 1.73 -29.76
C LEU A 68 -1.18 0.78 -29.32
N VAL A 69 -1.10 0.22 -28.12
CA VAL A 69 -2.25 -0.45 -27.50
C VAL A 69 -3.28 0.66 -27.26
N LEU A 70 -3.96 1.03 -28.34
CA LEU A 70 -5.23 1.71 -28.32
C LEU A 70 -6.12 0.68 -27.64
N LEU A 71 -6.37 0.88 -26.33
CA LEU A 71 -7.65 0.47 -25.78
C LEU A 71 -8.69 0.81 -26.86
N PRO A 72 -9.55 -0.14 -27.26
CA PRO A 72 -10.55 0.13 -28.29
C PRO A 72 -11.17 1.48 -27.96
N ARG A 73 -11.19 2.40 -28.93
CA ARG A 73 -11.63 3.80 -28.76
C ARG A 73 -13.06 3.93 -28.21
N ALA A 74 -13.74 2.80 -28.01
CA ALA A 74 -15.07 2.63 -27.45
C ALA A 74 -15.18 1.39 -26.54
N ALA A 75 -14.15 1.03 -25.75
CA ALA A 75 -14.39 0.12 -24.63
C ALA A 75 -15.43 0.79 -23.71
N PRO A 76 -16.56 0.14 -23.39
CA PRO A 76 -17.54 0.72 -22.48
C PRO A 76 -16.83 1.09 -21.18
N LEU A 77 -17.18 2.25 -20.62
CA LEU A 77 -16.53 2.77 -19.42
C LEU A 77 -16.89 1.86 -18.25
N LEU A 78 -16.07 0.83 -18.01
CA LEU A 78 -16.31 -0.18 -17.01
C LEU A 78 -16.30 0.49 -15.63
N LYS A 79 -17.39 0.29 -14.90
CA LYS A 79 -17.47 0.70 -13.50
C LYS A 79 -16.74 -0.32 -12.65
N ILE A 80 -15.50 -0.01 -12.30
CA ILE A 80 -14.65 -0.85 -11.45
C ILE A 80 -14.58 -0.25 -10.04
N ALA A 81 -14.65 -1.10 -9.02
CA ALA A 81 -14.36 -0.70 -7.64
C ALA A 81 -13.32 -1.61 -7.00
N ILE A 82 -12.36 -1.00 -6.31
CA ILE A 82 -11.37 -1.70 -5.51
C ILE A 82 -11.95 -1.98 -4.13
N VAL A 83 -11.89 -3.22 -3.67
CA VAL A 83 -12.38 -3.63 -2.35
C VAL A 83 -11.21 -4.15 -1.52
N THR A 84 -11.09 -3.66 -0.29
CA THR A 84 -10.01 -4.07 0.63
C THR A 84 -10.50 -4.16 2.06
N LEU A 85 -9.94 -5.10 2.83
CA LEU A 85 -10.27 -5.38 4.22
C LEU A 85 -9.02 -5.86 4.96
N SER A 86 -8.90 -5.51 6.23
CA SER A 86 -7.93 -6.10 7.14
C SER A 86 -8.62 -6.51 8.44
N ASP A 87 -8.22 -7.65 8.97
CA ASP A 87 -8.43 -7.99 10.36
C ASP A 87 -7.34 -7.28 11.17
N GLU A 88 -7.60 -6.03 11.57
CA GLU A 88 -6.65 -5.27 12.41
C GLU A 88 -6.55 -5.79 13.86
N GLY A 89 -7.18 -6.93 14.15
CA GLY A 89 -7.44 -7.42 15.49
C GLY A 89 -8.56 -6.60 16.10
N ALA A 90 -9.73 -7.20 16.29
CA ALA A 90 -10.76 -6.56 17.09
C ALA A 90 -10.18 -6.13 18.45
N ALA A 91 -10.54 -4.93 18.92
CA ALA A 91 -10.19 -4.41 20.24
C ALA A 91 -10.69 -5.28 21.42
N SER A 92 -11.25 -6.46 21.14
CA SER A 92 -11.51 -7.54 22.07
C SER A 92 -10.21 -8.25 22.44
N GLY A 93 -9.36 -7.55 23.19
CA GLY A 93 -8.39 -8.19 24.06
C GLY A 93 -9.13 -8.98 25.12
N SER A 94 -9.43 -10.25 24.85
CA SER A 94 -9.59 -11.19 25.95
C SER A 94 -8.19 -11.49 26.49
N ASP A 95 -8.02 -11.32 27.80
CA ASP A 95 -6.74 -11.45 28.50
C ASP A 95 -6.10 -12.85 28.40
N GLN A 96 -6.75 -13.80 27.71
CA GLN A 96 -6.30 -15.17 27.51
C GLN A 96 -5.28 -15.35 26.36
N ASP A 97 -5.09 -14.37 25.47
CA ASP A 97 -4.16 -14.54 24.32
C ASP A 97 -2.76 -13.93 24.56
N ARG A 98 -2.48 -13.44 25.79
CA ARG A 98 -1.17 -12.85 26.17
C ARG A 98 0.02 -13.80 26.05
N GLY A 99 -0.20 -15.10 25.82
CA GLY A 99 0.84 -16.12 25.67
C GLY A 99 1.24 -16.47 24.24
N ARG A 100 0.44 -16.11 23.23
CA ARG A 100 0.73 -16.44 21.83
C ARG A 100 1.28 -15.19 21.17
N ARG A 101 2.58 -15.19 20.79
CA ARG A 101 3.16 -14.17 19.91
C ARG A 101 2.52 -14.30 18.52
N GLY A 102 1.25 -13.89 18.39
CA GLY A 102 0.51 -13.85 17.15
C GLY A 102 1.04 -12.76 16.23
N ARG A 103 0.94 -12.98 14.92
CA ARG A 103 1.20 -11.94 13.93
C ARG A 103 0.06 -10.92 14.03
N SER A 104 0.39 -9.63 14.14
CA SER A 104 -0.59 -8.55 14.14
C SER A 104 -0.60 -7.87 12.77
N PHE A 105 -1.80 -7.65 12.21
CA PHE A 105 -2.01 -6.89 10.97
C PHE A 105 -2.47 -5.46 11.24
N ARG A 106 -2.38 -5.01 12.50
CA ARG A 106 -2.78 -3.67 12.92
C ARG A 106 -1.98 -2.60 12.17
N GLY A 107 -2.69 -1.64 11.57
CA GLY A 107 -2.08 -0.52 10.86
C GLY A 107 -1.60 -0.83 9.44
N VAL A 108 -1.65 -2.09 9.00
CA VAL A 108 -1.30 -2.46 7.62
C VAL A 108 -2.26 -1.79 6.64
N LEU A 109 -3.57 -1.84 6.90
CA LEU A 109 -4.56 -1.21 6.03
C LEU A 109 -4.40 0.31 6.02
N ALA A 110 -4.15 0.92 7.18
CA ALA A 110 -3.88 2.35 7.25
C ALA A 110 -2.66 2.76 6.41
N ALA A 111 -1.59 1.95 6.42
CA ALA A 111 -0.37 2.21 5.66
C ALA A 111 -0.57 2.11 4.13
N THR A 112 -1.43 1.19 3.67
CA THR A 112 -1.61 0.90 2.23
C THR A 112 -2.83 1.61 1.63
N ALA A 113 -3.81 2.04 2.43
CA ALA A 113 -5.04 2.66 1.95
C ALA A 113 -4.77 3.93 1.13
N ARG A 114 -3.75 4.72 1.47
CA ARG A 114 -3.38 5.91 0.69
C ARG A 114 -2.92 5.53 -0.72
N ASN A 115 -2.14 4.47 -0.86
CA ASN A 115 -1.67 3.97 -2.15
C ASN A 115 -2.84 3.54 -3.04
N LYS A 116 -3.76 2.72 -2.50
CA LYS A 116 -4.98 2.27 -3.20
C LYS A 116 -5.88 3.45 -3.58
N ARG A 117 -6.07 4.43 -2.68
CA ARG A 117 -6.89 5.63 -2.92
C ARG A 117 -6.32 6.51 -4.02
N SER A 118 -5.01 6.73 -4.05
CA SER A 118 -4.37 7.51 -5.11
C SER A 118 -4.53 6.84 -6.47
N TYR A 119 -4.39 5.52 -6.55
CA TYR A 119 -4.59 4.78 -7.80
C TYR A 119 -6.05 4.81 -8.27
N ALA A 120 -7.00 4.53 -7.37
CA ALA A 120 -8.43 4.60 -7.70
C ALA A 120 -8.84 5.99 -8.20
N ALA A 121 -8.39 7.05 -7.52
CA ALA A 121 -8.69 8.42 -7.92
C ALA A 121 -8.08 8.81 -9.27
N ALA A 122 -6.88 8.30 -9.60
CA ALA A 122 -6.21 8.60 -10.87
C ALA A 122 -6.93 8.01 -12.09
N HIS A 123 -7.64 6.88 -11.90
CA HIS A 123 -8.33 6.16 -12.98
C HIS A 123 -9.87 6.22 -12.89
N GLY A 124 -10.42 6.94 -11.91
CA GLY A 124 -11.87 7.08 -11.73
C GLY A 124 -12.58 5.85 -11.16
N TYR A 125 -11.85 4.97 -10.47
CA TYR A 125 -12.42 3.77 -9.84
C TYR A 125 -13.07 4.08 -8.49
N GLY A 126 -14.06 3.27 -8.12
CA GLY A 126 -14.54 3.21 -6.74
C GLY A 126 -13.48 2.63 -5.80
N LEU A 127 -13.53 2.99 -4.51
CA LEU A 127 -12.71 2.37 -3.47
C LEU A 127 -13.55 2.11 -2.23
N ALA A 128 -13.68 0.84 -1.86
CA ALA A 128 -14.30 0.36 -0.63
C ALA A 128 -13.20 -0.14 0.34
N VAL A 129 -12.86 0.70 1.32
CA VAL A 129 -12.02 0.30 2.46
C VAL A 129 -12.95 -0.15 3.58
N LEU A 130 -13.04 -1.46 3.79
CA LEU A 130 -14.00 -2.03 4.72
C LEU A 130 -13.51 -1.94 6.18
N PRO A 131 -14.40 -1.63 7.14
CA PRO A 131 -14.04 -1.60 8.55
C PRO A 131 -13.72 -3.02 9.05
N ALA A 132 -12.87 -3.13 10.06
CA ALA A 132 -12.50 -4.41 10.69
C ALA A 132 -13.71 -5.23 11.17
N ALA A 133 -14.81 -4.57 11.54
CA ALA A 133 -16.08 -5.22 11.89
C ALA A 133 -16.72 -6.03 10.73
N SER A 134 -16.22 -5.88 9.50
CA SER A 134 -16.66 -6.67 8.33
C SER A 134 -16.01 -8.06 8.27
N VAL A 135 -15.04 -8.36 9.13
CA VAL A 135 -14.46 -9.69 9.28
C VAL A 135 -15.45 -10.58 10.03
N ASP A 136 -15.81 -11.74 9.45
CA ASP A 136 -16.68 -12.72 10.13
C ASP A 136 -15.82 -13.59 11.06
N PRO A 137 -15.94 -13.44 12.41
CA PRO A 137 -15.09 -14.17 13.34
C PRO A 137 -15.39 -15.67 13.39
N ARG A 138 -16.48 -16.14 12.76
CA ARG A 138 -16.84 -17.56 12.69
C ARG A 138 -16.10 -18.32 11.59
N ARG A 139 -15.26 -17.63 10.82
CA ARG A 139 -14.51 -18.18 9.67
C ARG A 139 -13.05 -17.74 9.76
N PRO A 140 -12.11 -18.44 9.10
CA PRO A 140 -10.77 -17.90 8.96
C PRO A 140 -10.82 -16.53 8.28
N PRO A 141 -10.05 -15.51 8.72
CA PRO A 141 -10.21 -14.13 8.28
C PRO A 141 -10.19 -13.93 6.76
N SER A 142 -9.36 -14.71 6.06
CA SER A 142 -9.25 -14.69 4.60
C SER A 142 -10.57 -14.97 3.86
N TRP A 143 -11.50 -15.72 4.46
CA TRP A 143 -12.82 -16.01 3.87
C TRP A 143 -13.81 -14.84 3.95
N SER A 144 -13.51 -13.81 4.73
CA SER A 144 -14.37 -12.61 4.83
C SER A 144 -14.43 -11.85 3.52
N LYS A 145 -13.46 -12.03 2.61
CA LYS A 145 -13.46 -11.42 1.27
C LYS A 145 -14.66 -11.81 0.42
N VAL A 146 -15.09 -13.07 0.51
CA VAL A 146 -16.27 -13.56 -0.23
C VAL A 146 -17.54 -12.86 0.25
N LEU A 147 -17.69 -12.68 1.56
CA LEU A 147 -18.84 -11.98 2.14
C LEU A 147 -18.82 -10.49 1.79
N ALA A 148 -17.64 -9.87 1.88
CA ALA A 148 -17.40 -8.48 1.52
C ALA A 148 -17.78 -8.19 0.05
N LEU A 149 -17.28 -9.01 -0.88
CA LEU A 149 -17.57 -8.88 -2.30
C LEU A 149 -19.06 -9.09 -2.58
N ARG A 150 -19.68 -10.13 -2.01
CA ARG A 150 -21.12 -10.38 -2.18
C ARG A 150 -21.96 -9.21 -1.69
N ALA A 151 -21.63 -8.63 -0.54
CA ALA A 151 -22.33 -7.44 -0.05
C ALA A 151 -22.18 -6.25 -1.00
N HIS A 152 -20.99 -6.03 -1.58
CA HIS A 152 -20.74 -4.92 -2.50
C HIS A 152 -21.36 -5.11 -3.89
N LEU A 153 -21.44 -6.35 -4.39
CA LEU A 153 -22.12 -6.66 -5.65
C LEU A 153 -23.61 -6.26 -5.62
N HIS A 154 -24.27 -6.45 -4.47
CA HIS A 154 -25.69 -6.12 -4.33
C HIS A 154 -25.97 -4.63 -4.11
N LEU A 155 -25.00 -3.87 -3.61
CA LEU A 155 -25.18 -2.46 -3.24
C LEU A 155 -24.82 -1.49 -4.36
N HIS A 156 -23.97 -1.90 -5.29
CA HIS A 156 -23.42 -1.01 -6.30
C HIS A 156 -23.45 -1.67 -7.69
N HIS A 157 -23.98 -0.94 -8.67
CA HIS A 157 -23.95 -1.35 -10.08
C HIS A 157 -22.51 -1.19 -10.63
N HIS A 158 -21.64 -2.13 -10.29
CA HIS A 158 -20.27 -2.24 -10.79
C HIS A 158 -20.17 -3.41 -11.75
N HIS A 159 -19.37 -3.25 -12.81
CA HIS A 159 -19.08 -4.34 -13.74
C HIS A 159 -18.04 -5.28 -13.12
N TRP A 160 -17.02 -4.71 -12.46
CA TRP A 160 -15.97 -5.47 -11.80
C TRP A 160 -15.77 -4.99 -10.37
N LEU A 161 -15.60 -5.94 -9.47
CA LEU A 161 -15.01 -5.71 -8.15
C LEU A 161 -13.60 -6.28 -8.17
N PHE A 162 -12.63 -5.43 -7.86
CA PHE A 162 -11.23 -5.80 -7.76
C PHE A 162 -10.85 -5.96 -6.30
N TRP A 163 -10.73 -7.20 -5.84
CA TRP A 163 -10.26 -7.50 -4.50
C TRP A 163 -8.75 -7.23 -4.39
N ASN A 164 -8.38 -6.45 -3.39
CA ASN A 164 -7.01 -6.06 -3.13
C ASN A 164 -6.71 -6.22 -1.63
N ASP A 165 -5.98 -7.27 -1.25
CA ASP A 165 -5.63 -7.53 0.15
C ASP A 165 -4.97 -6.29 0.80
N ALA A 166 -5.17 -6.12 2.11
CA ALA A 166 -4.71 -4.95 2.83
C ALA A 166 -3.19 -4.76 2.79
N ASP A 167 -2.41 -5.83 2.64
CA ASP A 167 -0.94 -5.83 2.61
C ASP A 167 -0.35 -5.66 1.19
N THR A 168 -1.19 -5.39 0.19
CA THR A 168 -0.74 -5.17 -1.20
C THR A 168 -0.58 -3.69 -1.53
N LEU A 169 0.27 -3.39 -2.52
CA LEU A 169 0.51 -2.03 -3.03
C LEU A 169 0.50 -2.02 -4.57
N VAL A 170 -0.08 -0.96 -5.13
CA VAL A 170 0.08 -0.61 -6.54
C VAL A 170 1.44 0.04 -6.73
N THR A 171 2.32 -0.60 -7.49
CA THR A 171 3.71 -0.14 -7.74
C THR A 171 3.88 0.54 -9.10
N ASN A 172 2.98 0.25 -10.05
CA ASN A 172 2.92 0.91 -11.34
C ASN A 172 1.54 1.55 -11.54
N PRO A 173 1.35 2.81 -11.11
CA PRO A 173 0.05 3.46 -11.16
C PRO A 173 -0.36 3.87 -12.58
N ASP A 174 0.53 3.79 -13.57
CA ASP A 174 0.25 4.23 -14.94
C ASP A 174 -0.53 3.17 -15.74
N ILE A 175 -0.59 1.92 -15.26
CA ILE A 175 -1.33 0.82 -15.91
C ILE A 175 -2.76 0.80 -15.35
N PRO A 176 -3.81 1.01 -16.17
CA PRO A 176 -5.20 0.89 -15.74
C PRO A 176 -5.64 -0.58 -15.63
N LEU A 177 -6.63 -0.86 -14.78
CA LEU A 177 -7.19 -2.21 -14.58
C LEU A 177 -7.79 -2.79 -15.86
N GLU A 178 -8.38 -1.95 -16.72
CA GLU A 178 -8.90 -2.36 -18.03
C GLU A 178 -7.82 -2.96 -18.93
N MET A 179 -6.59 -2.44 -18.86
CA MET A 179 -5.47 -2.99 -19.61
C MET A 179 -5.04 -4.35 -19.06
N ILE A 180 -5.13 -4.55 -17.74
CA ILE A 180 -4.87 -5.84 -17.10
C ILE A 180 -5.95 -6.85 -17.50
N LEU A 181 -7.23 -6.49 -17.40
CA LEU A 181 -8.35 -7.33 -17.83
C LEU A 181 -8.21 -7.73 -19.30
N PHE A 182 -7.96 -6.76 -20.18
CA PHE A 182 -7.77 -7.01 -21.61
C PHE A 182 -6.59 -7.97 -21.87
N SER A 183 -5.48 -7.83 -21.12
CA SER A 183 -4.31 -8.69 -21.30
C SER A 183 -4.54 -10.17 -20.96
N VAL A 184 -5.54 -10.45 -20.11
CA VAL A 184 -5.88 -11.81 -19.67
C VAL A 184 -7.08 -12.37 -20.45
N ILE A 185 -8.12 -11.56 -20.66
CA ILE A 185 -9.36 -11.97 -21.33
C ILE A 185 -9.20 -11.96 -22.85
N GLY A 186 -8.42 -11.02 -23.39
CA GLY A 186 -8.20 -10.84 -24.83
C GLY A 186 -9.28 -10.01 -25.54
N HIS A 187 -10.32 -9.56 -24.83
CA HIS A 187 -11.36 -8.67 -25.35
C HIS A 187 -11.93 -7.75 -24.27
N SER A 188 -12.77 -6.79 -24.68
CA SER A 188 -13.44 -5.83 -23.77
C SER A 188 -14.95 -6.04 -23.64
N ASP A 189 -15.50 -7.07 -24.29
CA ASP A 189 -16.90 -7.48 -24.11
C ASP A 189 -17.11 -8.03 -22.68
N PHE A 190 -17.95 -7.35 -21.89
CA PHE A 190 -18.24 -7.73 -20.51
C PHE A 190 -19.17 -8.94 -20.42
N ASP A 191 -20.15 -9.05 -21.31
CA ASP A 191 -21.14 -10.14 -21.27
C ASP A 191 -20.51 -11.49 -21.68
N ALA A 192 -19.40 -11.44 -22.42
CA ALA A 192 -18.58 -12.60 -22.77
C ALA A 192 -17.41 -12.86 -21.79
N ALA A 193 -17.20 -11.99 -20.80
CA ALA A 193 -16.09 -12.12 -19.86
C ALA A 193 -16.35 -13.20 -18.79
N PRO A 194 -15.31 -13.80 -18.19
CA PRO A 194 -15.47 -14.74 -17.09
C PRO A 194 -16.03 -14.06 -15.83
N ASP A 195 -16.78 -14.79 -15.00
CA ASP A 195 -17.32 -14.25 -13.73
C ASP A 195 -16.27 -13.99 -12.65
N LEU A 196 -15.11 -14.67 -12.73
CA LEU A 196 -14.04 -14.62 -11.74
C LEU A 196 -12.67 -14.72 -12.43
N ILE A 197 -11.77 -13.83 -12.03
CA ILE A 197 -10.36 -13.87 -12.41
C ILE A 197 -9.55 -14.02 -11.12
N LEU A 198 -8.55 -14.90 -11.13
CA LEU A 198 -7.64 -15.10 -10.01
C LEU A 198 -6.21 -14.89 -10.50
N THR A 199 -5.34 -14.45 -9.60
CA THR A 199 -3.91 -14.35 -9.91
C THR A 199 -3.18 -15.65 -9.59
N GLU A 200 -2.03 -15.86 -10.23
CA GLU A 200 -1.12 -16.96 -9.97
C GLU A 200 0.29 -16.41 -9.74
N ASP A 201 0.98 -16.95 -8.74
CA ASP A 201 2.39 -16.68 -8.48
C ASP A 201 3.19 -17.99 -8.43
N PHE A 202 4.45 -17.94 -7.97
CA PHE A 202 5.31 -19.12 -7.93
C PHE A 202 4.81 -20.25 -7.00
N ASN A 203 3.89 -19.95 -6.09
CA ASN A 203 3.23 -20.91 -5.20
C ASN A 203 1.87 -21.39 -5.73
N GLY A 204 1.51 -21.03 -6.97
CA GLY A 204 0.20 -21.32 -7.56
C GLY A 204 -0.80 -20.18 -7.35
N VAL A 205 -2.07 -20.52 -7.18
CA VAL A 205 -3.16 -19.54 -7.14
C VAL A 205 -3.03 -18.61 -5.93
N ASN A 206 -3.11 -17.31 -6.18
CA ASN A 206 -3.10 -16.26 -5.19
C ASN A 206 -4.43 -15.47 -5.26
N ALA A 207 -5.22 -15.56 -4.20
CA ALA A 207 -6.50 -14.85 -4.08
C ALA A 207 -6.38 -13.53 -3.30
N GLY A 208 -5.15 -13.05 -3.06
CA GLY A 208 -4.90 -11.74 -2.46
C GLY A 208 -5.10 -10.58 -3.44
N ILE A 209 -5.06 -10.91 -4.73
CA ILE A 209 -5.48 -10.08 -5.86
C ILE A 209 -6.44 -10.92 -6.70
N ALA A 210 -7.67 -10.46 -6.89
CA ALA A 210 -8.72 -11.16 -7.64
C ALA A 210 -9.72 -10.17 -8.24
#